data_AF-A0A2S6ICK5-F1
#
_entry.id   AF-A0A2S6ICK5-F1
#
_cell.length_a   1.000
_cell.length_b   1.000
_cell.length_c   1.000
_cell.angle_alpha   90.00
_cell.angle_beta   90.00
_cell.angle_gamma   90.00
#
_symmetry.space_group_name_H-M   'P 1'
#
loop_
_entity.id
_entity.type
_entity.pdbx_description
1 polymer ?
#
loop_
_entity_poly.entity_id
_entity_poly.type
_entity_poly.pdbx_seq_one_letter_code
_entity_poly.pdbx_strand_id
1 'polypeptide(L)'
;MSRDHTERTFRGLSIRPREVPGFSQARAAGQVPLVPHQPPELMPGTSAHRAFNLFLVKIITAVAGVLVAVELVQLLPLGGVLISIAVLAMGLFTFVLALHWWKGVGARNFEELRRGYTTLVLHYGSFAPIAHRGWHQTRWRLPWDYSGCWVLSPQGQVLQPPHEGVDAPGFYPSPHKAGAFELWTGTAWSGHYRT
;
A
#
# COMPACT_ATOMS: atom_id res chain seq x y z
N MET A 1 14.58 5.85 -31.02
CA MET A 1 15.74 5.94 -30.10
C MET A 1 15.23 5.80 -28.66
N SER A 2 15.61 4.71 -27.99
CA SER A 2 15.62 4.48 -26.52
C SER A 2 14.30 4.51 -25.72
N ARG A 3 13.44 3.50 -25.87
CA ARG A 3 12.44 3.09 -24.85
C ARG A 3 12.69 1.68 -24.27
N ASP A 4 13.66 0.94 -24.80
CA ASP A 4 13.82 -0.51 -24.55
C ASP A 4 14.76 -0.90 -23.39
N HIS A 5 15.45 0.05 -22.75
CA HIS A 5 16.47 -0.27 -21.74
C HIS A 5 16.00 -0.19 -20.29
N THR A 6 14.83 0.36 -20.00
CA THR A 6 14.35 0.46 -18.60
C THR A 6 13.44 -0.70 -18.22
N GLU A 7 12.73 -1.31 -19.17
CA GLU A 7 11.82 -2.45 -18.91
C GLU A 7 12.55 -3.79 -18.80
N ARG A 8 13.67 -3.97 -19.50
CA ARG A 8 14.43 -5.24 -19.46
C ARG A 8 15.19 -5.46 -18.14
N THR A 9 15.48 -4.40 -17.39
CA THR A 9 16.27 -4.51 -16.15
C THR A 9 15.46 -5.02 -14.96
N PHE A 10 14.14 -4.88 -14.97
CA PHE A 10 13.28 -5.31 -13.85
C PHE A 10 12.86 -6.79 -13.92
N ARG A 11 12.90 -7.41 -15.10
CA ARG A 11 12.44 -8.81 -15.29
C ARG A 11 13.51 -9.87 -15.01
N GLY A 12 14.77 -9.48 -14.76
CA GLY A 12 15.90 -10.39 -14.94
C GLY A 12 16.50 -11.10 -13.73
N LEU A 13 16.36 -10.63 -12.48
CA LEU A 13 17.27 -11.06 -11.40
C LEU A 13 16.69 -11.03 -9.98
N SER A 14 15.37 -11.20 -9.82
CA SER A 14 14.75 -11.25 -8.50
C SER A 14 14.19 -12.65 -8.26
N ILE A 15 14.80 -13.38 -7.33
CA ILE A 15 14.36 -14.70 -6.85
C ILE A 15 12.85 -14.62 -6.57
N ARG A 16 12.05 -15.53 -7.15
CA ARG A 16 10.59 -15.52 -6.94
C ARG A 16 10.26 -15.91 -5.49
N PRO A 17 9.15 -15.44 -4.91
CA PRO A 17 8.75 -15.84 -3.56
C PRO A 17 8.76 -17.35 -3.32
N ARG A 18 8.27 -18.13 -4.29
CA ARG A 18 8.23 -19.60 -4.22
C ARG A 18 9.60 -20.30 -4.20
N GLU A 19 10.65 -19.60 -4.63
CA GLU A 19 12.03 -20.10 -4.68
C GLU A 19 12.81 -19.77 -3.40
N VAL A 20 12.26 -18.93 -2.52
CA VAL A 20 12.93 -18.53 -1.28
C VAL A 20 12.88 -19.66 -0.24
N PRO A 21 14.00 -19.97 0.43
CA PRO A 21 14.02 -20.91 1.54
C PRO A 21 12.97 -20.57 2.62
N GLY A 22 12.25 -21.58 3.10
CA GLY A 22 11.18 -21.40 4.08
C GLY A 22 9.81 -21.06 3.48
N PHE A 23 9.69 -20.83 2.16
CA PHE A 23 8.40 -20.58 1.51
C PHE A 23 7.38 -21.69 1.77
N SER A 24 7.76 -22.96 1.61
CA SER A 24 6.87 -24.10 1.82
C SER A 24 6.36 -24.17 3.27
N GLN A 25 7.22 -23.91 4.24
CA GLN A 25 6.87 -23.87 5.67
C GLN A 25 5.94 -22.69 5.98
N ALA A 26 6.27 -21.49 5.49
CA ALA A 26 5.43 -20.30 5.66
C ALA A 26 4.06 -20.44 4.97
N ARG A 27 4.01 -21.15 3.84
CA ARG A 27 2.76 -21.51 3.14
C ARG A 27 1.92 -22.49 3.95
N ALA A 28 2.54 -23.55 4.47
CA ALA A 28 1.85 -24.51 5.34
C ALA A 28 1.32 -23.85 6.62
N ALA A 29 2.02 -22.84 7.14
CA ALA A 29 1.61 -22.05 8.30
C ALA A 29 0.59 -20.94 7.99
N GLY A 30 0.17 -20.75 6.74
CA GLY A 30 -0.78 -19.70 6.34
C GLY A 30 -0.24 -18.26 6.52
N GLN A 31 1.08 -18.09 6.50
CA GLN A 31 1.75 -16.80 6.72
C GLN A 31 2.00 -16.01 5.43
N VAL A 32 1.84 -16.65 4.27
CA VAL A 32 1.92 -16.04 2.94
C VAL A 32 0.52 -15.91 2.31
N PRO A 33 0.33 -15.02 1.32
CA PRO A 33 -0.92 -14.96 0.55
C PRO A 33 -1.31 -16.33 0.00
N LEU A 34 -2.54 -16.76 0.32
CA LEU A 34 -3.13 -17.98 -0.22
C LEU A 34 -4.20 -17.59 -1.23
N VAL A 35 -3.93 -17.87 -2.51
CA VAL A 35 -4.86 -17.58 -3.61
C VAL A 35 -5.70 -18.83 -3.88
N PRO A 36 -7.00 -18.83 -3.54
CA PRO A 36 -7.86 -19.98 -3.79
C PRO A 36 -8.17 -20.14 -5.29
N HIS A 37 -8.50 -21.36 -5.70
CA HIS A 37 -8.91 -21.67 -7.08
C HIS A 37 -10.25 -21.04 -7.49
N GLN A 38 -11.10 -20.73 -6.51
CA GLN A 38 -12.38 -20.04 -6.70
C GLN A 38 -12.30 -18.66 -6.06
N PRO A 39 -13.08 -17.67 -6.56
CA PRO A 39 -13.05 -16.34 -5.99
C PRO A 39 -13.48 -16.38 -4.51
N PRO A 40 -12.66 -15.81 -3.60
CA PRO A 40 -13.00 -15.76 -2.19
C PRO A 40 -14.15 -14.79 -1.94
N GLU A 41 -14.93 -15.04 -0.89
CA GLU A 41 -15.93 -14.09 -0.40
C GLU A 41 -15.27 -12.84 0.17
N LEU A 42 -15.98 -11.71 0.05
CA LEU A 42 -15.53 -10.47 0.66
C LEU A 42 -15.48 -10.61 2.18
N MET A 43 -14.37 -10.16 2.75
CA MET A 43 -14.25 -9.94 4.17
C MET A 43 -15.35 -9.02 4.71
N PRO A 44 -15.85 -9.30 5.93
CA PRO A 44 -16.77 -8.38 6.59
C PRO A 44 -16.13 -6.99 6.79
N GLY A 45 -16.99 -5.98 6.82
CA GLY A 45 -16.62 -4.57 7.02
C GLY A 45 -16.22 -3.83 5.73
N THR A 46 -15.51 -2.73 5.91
CA THR A 46 -15.11 -1.83 4.82
C THR A 46 -14.02 -2.45 3.95
N SER A 47 -14.25 -2.56 2.65
CA SER A 47 -13.22 -3.01 1.68
C SER A 47 -12.06 -2.01 1.55
N ALA A 48 -10.91 -2.44 1.05
CA ALA A 48 -9.76 -1.58 0.80
C ALA A 48 -10.10 -0.43 -0.15
N HIS A 49 -10.90 -0.71 -1.19
CA HIS A 49 -11.41 0.31 -2.11
C HIS A 49 -12.24 1.37 -1.39
N ARG A 50 -13.20 0.94 -0.56
CA ARG A 50 -14.05 1.87 0.19
C ARG A 50 -13.27 2.64 1.24
N ALA A 51 -12.29 2.00 1.89
CA ALA A 51 -11.38 2.66 2.82
C ALA A 51 -10.55 3.75 2.11
N PHE A 52 -10.07 3.47 0.90
CA PHE A 52 -9.35 4.45 0.07
C PHE A 52 -10.25 5.63 -0.33
N ASN A 53 -11.48 5.39 -0.77
CA ASN A 53 -12.40 6.47 -1.10
C ASN A 53 -12.75 7.32 0.12
N LEU A 54 -12.98 6.70 1.29
CA LEU A 54 -13.18 7.43 2.54
C LEU A 54 -11.95 8.25 2.93
N PHE A 55 -10.75 7.72 2.69
CA PHE A 55 -9.51 8.46 2.88
C PHE A 55 -9.45 9.71 1.97
N LEU A 56 -9.79 9.59 0.68
CA LEU A 56 -9.84 10.73 -0.23
C LEU A 56 -10.84 11.80 0.23
N VAL A 57 -12.05 11.39 0.62
CA VAL A 57 -13.07 12.30 1.16
C VAL A 57 -12.54 13.01 2.41
N LYS A 58 -11.93 12.27 3.35
CA LYS A 58 -11.35 12.86 4.57
C LYS A 58 -10.25 13.88 4.28
N ILE A 59 -9.38 13.62 3.29
CA ILE A 59 -8.35 14.59 2.88
C ILE A 59 -9.00 15.85 2.31
N ILE A 60 -9.97 15.71 1.39
CA ILE A 60 -10.65 16.87 0.79
C ILE A 60 -11.32 17.70 1.88
N THR A 61 -12.05 17.07 2.80
CA THR A 61 -12.69 17.75 3.93
C THR A 61 -11.68 18.42 4.85
N ALA A 62 -10.54 17.76 5.15
CA ALA A 62 -9.51 18.34 6.00
C ALA A 62 -8.84 19.56 5.35
N VAL A 63 -8.54 19.51 4.05
CA VAL A 63 -7.98 20.66 3.31
C VAL A 63 -8.98 21.81 3.28
N ALA A 64 -10.25 21.55 2.97
CA ALA A 64 -11.29 22.58 2.99
C ALA A 64 -11.44 23.21 4.39
N GLY A 65 -11.43 22.38 5.43
CA GLY A 65 -11.46 22.85 6.82
C GLY A 65 -10.25 23.70 7.20
N VAL A 66 -9.05 23.32 6.75
CA VAL A 66 -7.83 24.12 6.94
C VAL A 66 -7.97 25.47 6.25
N LEU A 67 -8.40 25.52 4.99
CA LEU A 67 -8.56 26.78 4.26
C LEU A 67 -9.54 27.73 4.96
N VAL A 68 -10.70 27.23 5.39
CA VAL A 68 -11.68 28.02 6.16
C VAL A 68 -11.08 28.52 7.48
N ALA A 69 -10.37 27.65 8.20
CA ALA A 69 -9.75 28.04 9.46
C ALA A 69 -8.60 29.06 9.28
N VAL A 70 -7.85 29.01 8.16
CA VAL A 70 -6.86 30.05 7.84
C VAL A 70 -7.54 31.40 7.67
N GLU A 71 -8.63 31.48 6.90
CA GLU A 71 -9.40 32.72 6.73
C GLU A 71 -9.93 33.26 8.07
N LEU A 72 -10.47 32.38 8.93
CA LEU A 72 -10.96 32.77 10.25
C LEU A 72 -9.84 33.28 11.17
N VAL A 73 -8.65 32.68 11.12
CA VAL A 73 -7.50 33.12 11.93
C VAL A 73 -7.01 34.50 11.49
N GLN A 74 -7.11 34.84 10.20
CA GLN A 74 -6.75 36.17 9.70
C GLN A 74 -7.70 37.28 10.17
N LEU A 75 -8.94 36.94 10.57
CA LEU A 75 -9.88 37.89 11.15
C LEU A 75 -9.56 38.25 12.61
N LEU A 76 -8.70 37.46 13.27
CA LEU A 76 -8.30 37.71 14.65
C LEU A 76 -7.19 38.77 14.69
N PRO A 77 -7.17 39.65 15.72
CA PRO A 77 -6.11 40.65 15.90
C PRO A 77 -4.82 40.00 16.45
N LEU A 78 -4.33 38.96 15.78
CA LEU A 78 -3.10 38.26 16.10
C LEU A 78 -1.94 38.84 15.30
N GLY A 79 -0.75 38.88 15.89
CA GLY A 79 0.47 39.23 15.16
C GLY A 79 0.78 38.21 14.06
N GLY A 80 1.34 38.65 12.93
CA GLY A 80 1.59 37.80 11.76
C GLY A 80 2.43 36.54 12.03
N VAL A 81 3.31 36.58 13.03
CA VAL A 81 4.08 35.40 13.48
C VAL A 81 3.16 34.32 14.08
N LEU A 82 2.18 34.71 14.91
CA LEU A 82 1.24 33.76 15.52
C LEU A 82 0.32 33.13 14.48
N ILE A 83 -0.13 33.90 13.50
CA ILE A 83 -0.91 33.40 12.36
C ILE A 83 -0.10 32.34 11.59
N SER A 84 1.16 32.64 11.28
CA SER A 84 2.04 31.71 10.56
C SER A 84 2.27 30.41 11.31
N ILE A 85 2.48 30.47 12.64
CA ILE A 85 2.62 29.29 13.50
C ILE A 85 1.33 28.47 13.51
N ALA A 86 0.17 29.11 13.62
CA ALA A 86 -1.12 28.42 13.61
C ALA A 86 -1.38 27.68 12.29
N VAL A 87 -1.13 28.34 11.14
CA VAL A 87 -1.26 27.74 9.82
C VAL A 87 -0.32 26.54 9.65
N LEU A 88 0.94 26.68 10.07
CA LEU A 88 1.92 25.59 10.02
C LEU A 88 1.48 24.40 10.89
N ALA A 89 1.01 24.66 12.11
CA ALA A 89 0.55 23.63 13.02
C ALA A 89 -0.67 22.87 12.46
N MET A 90 -1.63 23.58 11.86
CA MET A 90 -2.79 22.97 11.20
C MET A 90 -2.41 22.11 9.99
N GLY A 91 -1.47 22.60 9.17
CA GLY A 91 -0.94 21.85 8.04
C GLY A 91 -0.24 20.57 8.48
N LEU A 92 0.63 20.66 9.49
CA LEU A 92 1.33 19.50 10.05
C LEU A 92 0.35 18.49 10.67
N PHE A 93 -0.66 18.97 11.41
CA PHE A 93 -1.69 18.11 11.99
C PHE A 93 -2.46 17.35 10.91
N THR A 94 -2.89 18.04 9.86
CA THR A 94 -3.60 17.43 8.73
C THR A 94 -2.74 16.40 8.00
N PHE A 95 -1.45 16.70 7.81
CA PHE A 95 -0.49 15.76 7.24
C PHE A 95 -0.33 14.49 8.09
N VAL A 96 -0.20 14.62 9.41
CA VAL A 96 -0.12 13.48 10.34
C VAL A 96 -1.40 12.63 10.28
N LEU A 97 -2.58 13.25 10.22
CA LEU A 97 -3.85 12.54 10.06
C LEU A 97 -3.94 11.79 8.73
N ALA A 98 -3.50 12.42 7.63
CA ALA A 98 -3.45 11.78 6.32
C ALA A 98 -2.58 10.52 6.34
N LEU A 99 -1.40 10.58 6.96
CA LEU A 99 -0.53 9.40 7.14
C LEU A 99 -1.19 8.32 8.00
N HIS A 100 -1.90 8.71 9.06
CA HIS A 100 -2.62 7.77 9.92
C HIS A 100 -3.73 7.05 9.16
N TRP A 101 -4.56 7.78 8.39
CA TRP A 101 -5.63 7.18 7.59
C TRP A 101 -5.07 6.31 6.45
N TRP A 102 -3.96 6.72 5.83
CA TRP A 102 -3.28 5.93 4.80
C TRP A 102 -2.84 4.54 5.31
N LYS A 103 -2.32 4.47 6.53
CA LYS A 103 -1.98 3.19 7.18
C LYS A 103 -3.19 2.27 7.31
N GLY A 104 -4.37 2.82 7.58
CA GLY A 104 -5.63 2.05 7.65
C GLY A 104 -6.01 1.43 6.30
N VAL A 105 -5.87 2.18 5.21
CA VAL A 105 -6.07 1.67 3.84
C VAL A 105 -5.10 0.53 3.53
N GLY A 106 -3.81 0.74 3.84
CA GLY A 106 -2.78 -0.28 3.65
C GLY A 106 -3.03 -1.55 4.46
N ALA A 107 -3.39 -1.42 5.73
CA ALA A 107 -3.69 -2.56 6.59
C ALA A 107 -4.87 -3.39 6.04
N ARG A 108 -5.94 -2.73 5.58
CA ARG A 108 -7.07 -3.44 4.97
C ARG A 108 -6.68 -4.10 3.66
N ASN A 109 -5.91 -3.43 2.79
CA ASN A 109 -5.45 -4.01 1.53
C ASN A 109 -4.57 -5.24 1.76
N PHE A 110 -3.66 -5.21 2.73
CA PHE A 110 -2.83 -6.38 3.06
C PHE A 110 -3.62 -7.54 3.61
N GLU A 111 -4.68 -7.28 4.39
CA GLU A 111 -5.54 -8.33 4.90
C GLU A 111 -6.39 -8.97 3.79
N GLU A 112 -6.84 -8.19 2.79
CA GLU A 112 -7.45 -8.73 1.57
C GLU A 112 -6.44 -9.60 0.80
N LEU A 113 -5.23 -9.09 0.55
CA LEU A 113 -4.17 -9.80 -0.18
C LEU A 113 -3.79 -11.11 0.51
N ARG A 114 -3.76 -11.15 1.84
CA ARG A 114 -3.50 -12.37 2.62
C ARG A 114 -4.51 -13.48 2.32
N ARG A 115 -5.75 -13.11 1.98
CA ARG A 115 -6.84 -14.02 1.56
C ARG A 115 -6.88 -14.30 0.06
N GLY A 116 -5.89 -13.81 -0.69
CA GLY A 116 -5.74 -14.09 -2.11
C GLY A 116 -6.54 -13.20 -3.04
N TYR A 117 -7.06 -12.07 -2.55
CA TYR A 117 -7.77 -11.10 -3.38
C TYR A 117 -7.44 -9.65 -3.03
N THR A 118 -7.87 -8.71 -3.86
CA THR A 118 -7.91 -7.28 -3.50
C THR A 118 -9.12 -6.60 -4.13
N THR A 119 -9.64 -5.59 -3.45
CA THR A 119 -10.60 -4.64 -4.03
C THR A 119 -9.94 -3.35 -4.53
N LEU A 120 -8.66 -3.14 -4.24
CA LEU A 120 -7.93 -1.90 -4.53
C LEU A 120 -6.64 -2.20 -5.31
N VAL A 121 -6.64 -1.81 -6.58
CA VAL A 121 -5.47 -1.88 -7.45
C VAL A 121 -4.75 -0.53 -7.44
N LEU A 122 -3.48 -0.51 -7.03
CA LEU A 122 -2.61 0.66 -7.13
C LEU A 122 -1.43 0.36 -8.05
N HIS A 123 -1.29 1.04 -9.18
CA HIS A 123 -0.16 0.78 -10.10
C HIS A 123 1.21 1.15 -9.49
N TYR A 124 1.23 2.19 -8.64
CA TYR A 124 2.41 2.65 -7.93
C TYR A 124 2.03 3.07 -6.52
N GLY A 125 2.88 2.77 -5.55
CA GLY A 125 2.70 3.24 -4.19
C GLY A 125 3.44 2.40 -3.17
N SER A 126 3.55 2.95 -1.96
CA SER A 126 3.93 2.18 -0.78
C SER A 126 2.90 2.41 0.32
N PHE A 127 2.49 1.32 0.96
CA PHE A 127 1.57 1.35 2.11
C PHE A 127 2.30 1.52 3.45
N ALA A 128 3.63 1.41 3.45
CA ALA A 128 4.47 1.62 4.62
C ALA A 128 5.75 2.40 4.24
N PRO A 129 6.37 3.13 5.19
CA PRO A 129 7.75 3.56 5.03
C PRO A 129 8.71 2.36 5.12
N ILE A 130 9.75 2.33 4.29
CA ILE A 130 10.81 1.30 4.34
C ILE A 130 11.55 1.47 5.67
N ALA A 131 11.53 0.46 6.54
CA ALA A 131 12.11 0.53 7.90
C ALA A 131 13.60 0.94 7.95
N HIS A 132 14.30 0.84 6.82
CA HIS A 132 15.74 1.12 6.69
C HIS A 132 16.06 2.28 5.74
N ARG A 133 15.07 3.07 5.31
CA ARG A 133 15.29 4.22 4.43
C ARG A 133 14.47 5.42 4.88
N GLY A 134 15.09 6.60 4.90
CA GLY A 134 14.35 7.85 5.09
C GLY A 134 13.24 7.98 4.04
N TRP A 135 12.17 8.71 4.36
CA TRP A 135 11.03 8.93 3.45
C TRP A 135 11.47 9.42 2.04
N HIS A 136 12.57 10.19 1.96
CA HIS A 136 13.19 10.69 0.73
C HIS A 136 13.94 9.63 -0.10
N GLN A 137 14.32 8.50 0.51
CA GLN A 137 15.00 7.37 -0.15
C GLN A 137 14.05 6.20 -0.45
N THR A 138 12.77 6.35 -0.07
CA THR A 138 11.75 5.36 -0.38
C THR A 138 11.59 5.34 -1.89
N ARG A 139 11.80 4.18 -2.52
CA ARG A 139 11.53 4.01 -3.95
C ARG A 139 10.01 3.95 -4.13
N TRP A 140 9.35 5.12 -4.14
CA TRP A 140 7.90 5.28 -4.34
C TRP A 140 7.38 4.72 -5.68
N ARG A 141 8.29 4.21 -6.53
CA ARG A 141 8.06 3.75 -7.90
C ARG A 141 8.18 2.24 -8.06
N LEU A 142 7.97 1.45 -7.00
CA LEU A 142 7.84 0.01 -7.20
C LEU A 142 6.48 -0.25 -7.87
N PRO A 143 6.48 -0.81 -9.09
CA PRO A 143 5.23 -1.21 -9.72
C PRO A 143 4.62 -2.35 -8.91
N TRP A 144 3.30 -2.33 -8.79
CA TRP A 144 2.55 -3.45 -8.26
C TRP A 144 1.91 -4.22 -9.41
N ASP A 145 1.95 -5.54 -9.31
CA ASP A 145 1.26 -6.44 -10.21
C ASP A 145 0.31 -7.34 -9.41
N TYR A 146 -0.98 -7.09 -9.56
CA TYR A 146 -2.03 -7.85 -8.90
C TYR A 146 -2.50 -9.07 -9.72
N SER A 147 -1.84 -9.36 -10.85
CA SER A 147 -2.23 -10.47 -11.72
C SER A 147 -2.18 -11.83 -11.03
N GLY A 148 -1.37 -12.00 -9.97
CA GLY A 148 -1.32 -13.23 -9.17
C GLY A 148 -2.47 -13.42 -8.17
N CYS A 149 -3.42 -12.49 -8.03
CA CYS A 149 -4.54 -12.59 -7.09
C CYS A 149 -5.89 -12.26 -7.74
N TRP A 150 -6.99 -12.59 -7.07
CA TRP A 150 -8.32 -12.17 -7.50
C TRP A 150 -8.49 -10.66 -7.35
N VAL A 151 -8.88 -9.96 -8.40
CA VAL A 151 -9.33 -8.56 -8.28
C VAL A 151 -10.85 -8.56 -8.24
N LEU A 152 -11.41 -8.08 -7.15
CA LEU A 152 -12.84 -8.03 -6.91
C LEU A 152 -13.34 -6.58 -6.90
N SER A 153 -14.57 -6.38 -7.32
CA SER A 153 -15.28 -5.13 -7.08
C SER A 153 -15.58 -4.97 -5.58
N PRO A 154 -15.91 -3.75 -5.11
CA PRO A 154 -16.37 -3.54 -3.74
C PRO A 154 -17.64 -4.33 -3.37
N GLN A 155 -18.36 -4.85 -4.35
CA GLN A 155 -19.57 -5.66 -4.20
C GLN A 155 -19.29 -7.18 -4.31
N GLY A 156 -18.03 -7.58 -4.53
CA GLY A 156 -17.60 -8.98 -4.55
C GLY A 156 -17.66 -9.63 -5.92
N GLN A 157 -18.08 -8.90 -6.95
CA GLN A 157 -18.01 -9.39 -8.33
C GLN A 157 -16.55 -9.51 -8.77
N VAL A 158 -16.23 -10.58 -9.51
CA VAL A 158 -14.89 -10.79 -10.08
C VAL A 158 -14.66 -9.79 -11.21
N LEU A 159 -13.61 -8.99 -11.08
CA LEU A 159 -13.11 -8.11 -12.14
C LEU A 159 -11.97 -8.76 -12.91
N GLN A 160 -11.10 -9.50 -12.20
CA GLN A 160 -9.96 -10.20 -12.81
C GLN A 160 -9.65 -11.49 -12.03
N PRO A 161 -9.54 -12.65 -12.70
CA PRO A 161 -9.02 -13.86 -12.08
C PRO A 161 -7.48 -13.83 -11.95
N PRO A 162 -6.90 -14.63 -11.03
CA PRO A 162 -5.46 -14.78 -10.91
C PRO A 162 -4.88 -15.50 -12.13
N HIS A 163 -3.69 -15.08 -12.55
CA HIS A 163 -2.88 -15.75 -13.55
C HIS A 163 -2.06 -16.85 -12.90
N GLU A 164 -2.12 -18.04 -13.47
CA GLU A 164 -1.33 -19.16 -12.98
C GLU A 164 0.17 -18.89 -13.09
N GLY A 165 0.92 -19.32 -12.07
CA GLY A 165 2.38 -19.15 -12.05
C GLY A 165 2.88 -17.76 -11.63
N VAL A 166 1.99 -16.80 -11.39
CA VAL A 166 2.34 -15.49 -10.81
C VAL A 166 2.09 -15.51 -9.30
N ASP A 167 3.07 -15.04 -8.52
CA ASP A 167 2.94 -14.90 -7.07
C ASP A 167 2.21 -13.59 -6.74
N ALA A 168 1.11 -13.68 -6.00
CA ALA A 168 0.33 -12.52 -5.55
C ALA A 168 1.17 -11.51 -4.74
N PRO A 169 0.85 -10.22 -4.76
CA PRO A 169 1.47 -9.26 -3.86
C PRO A 169 1.21 -9.60 -2.39
N GLY A 170 2.21 -9.41 -1.53
CA GLY A 170 2.09 -9.64 -0.09
C GLY A 170 3.41 -9.96 0.58
N PHE A 171 3.35 -10.37 1.85
CA PHE A 171 4.53 -10.71 2.63
C PHE A 171 4.92 -12.18 2.46
N TYR A 172 6.18 -12.42 2.13
CA TYR A 172 6.78 -13.74 1.94
C TYR A 172 8.11 -13.83 2.70
N PRO A 173 8.65 -15.01 2.99
CA PRO A 173 10.01 -15.14 3.50
C PRO A 173 10.99 -14.34 2.64
N SER A 174 11.85 -13.55 3.29
CA SER A 174 12.76 -12.66 2.59
C SER A 174 13.97 -13.41 2.03
N PRO A 175 14.36 -13.19 0.76
CA PRO A 175 15.64 -13.67 0.24
C PRO A 175 16.83 -12.84 0.77
N HIS A 176 16.58 -11.66 1.34
CA HIS A 176 17.61 -10.70 1.76
C HIS A 176 17.87 -10.72 3.28
N LYS A 177 16.89 -11.13 4.09
CA LYS A 177 16.97 -11.12 5.56
C LYS A 177 16.38 -12.38 6.16
N ALA A 178 17.24 -13.30 6.59
CA ALA A 178 16.83 -14.56 7.21
C ALA A 178 15.92 -14.34 8.42
N GLY A 179 14.86 -15.13 8.53
CA GLY A 179 13.87 -15.05 9.61
C GLY A 179 12.88 -13.89 9.51
N ALA A 180 12.99 -13.02 8.49
CA ALA A 180 12.04 -11.95 8.25
C ALA A 180 11.14 -12.26 7.04
N PHE A 181 9.94 -11.66 7.05
CA PHE A 181 9.08 -11.58 5.89
C PHE A 181 9.34 -10.26 5.16
N GLU A 182 9.47 -10.29 3.84
CA GLU A 182 9.59 -9.11 3.00
C GLU A 182 8.37 -8.96 2.09
N LEU A 183 7.99 -7.73 1.80
CA LEU A 183 6.88 -7.43 0.89
C LEU A 183 7.33 -7.60 -0.57
N TRP A 184 6.66 -8.52 -1.26
CA TRP A 184 6.66 -8.73 -2.71
C TRP A 184 5.52 -7.94 -3.35
N THR A 185 5.80 -7.17 -4.40
CA THR A 185 4.79 -6.33 -5.08
C THR A 185 4.06 -7.03 -6.22
N GLY A 186 4.33 -8.31 -6.47
CA GLY A 186 3.94 -9.01 -7.70
C GLY A 186 5.06 -9.04 -8.73
N THR A 187 5.97 -8.05 -8.70
CA THR A 187 7.11 -7.97 -9.65
C THR A 187 8.47 -7.86 -8.97
N ALA A 188 8.54 -7.29 -7.77
CA ALA A 188 9.81 -7.02 -7.10
C ALA A 188 9.69 -7.08 -5.57
N TRP A 189 10.81 -7.40 -4.93
CA TRP A 189 10.98 -7.26 -3.49
C TRP A 189 11.17 -5.79 -3.13
N SER A 190 10.40 -5.33 -2.13
CA SER A 190 10.31 -3.90 -1.82
C SER A 190 11.29 -3.41 -0.75
N GLY A 191 11.95 -4.32 -0.02
CA GLY A 191 12.77 -3.98 1.15
C GLY A 191 11.95 -3.63 2.41
N HIS A 192 10.63 -3.83 2.42
CA HIS A 192 9.81 -3.68 3.62
C HIS A 192 9.70 -5.00 4.36
N TYR A 193 10.11 -5.00 5.63
CA TYR A 193 10.17 -6.20 6.44
C TYR A 193 9.09 -6.25 7.53
N ARG A 194 8.62 -7.46 7.81
CA ARG A 194 7.81 -7.88 8.95
C ARG A 194 8.58 -8.98 9.69
N THR A 195 8.64 -8.91 11.02
CA THR A 195 9.11 -10.00 11.89
C THR A 195 7.92 -10.65 12.55
#